data_AF-A0A075JCQ8-F1
#
_entry.id   AF-A0A075JCQ8-F1
#
_cell.length_a   1.000
_cell.length_b   1.000
_cell.length_c   1.000
_cell.angle_alpha   90.00
_cell.angle_beta   90.00
_cell.angle_gamma   90.00
#
_symmetry.space_group_name_H-M   'P 1'
#
loop_
_entity.id
_entity.type
_entity.pdbx_description
1 polymer ?
#
loop_
_entity_poly.entity_id
_entity_poly.type
_entity_poly.pdbx_seq_one_letter_code
_entity_poly.pdbx_strand_id
1 'polypeptide(L)'
;MGWFSRDDARQQQPSGPTPGTVEAVEAALHPYVRWLRSLGAQVPGRAMVLCRLIGDHLEDVVADPSARLLDVQTLVTLERTASAHVPDTINAYLAARGVAGAQDMLIQQLTTIEHVASSAARRSIDNARDALEIQGAFLEEKFGHG
;
A
#
# COMPACT_ATOMS: atom_id res chain seq x y z
N MET A 1 -25.59 -34.21 33.54
CA MET A 1 -26.07 -33.33 32.45
C MET A 1 -25.41 -31.97 32.64
N GLY A 2 -24.19 -31.80 32.13
CA GLY A 2 -23.40 -30.59 32.39
C GLY A 2 -22.40 -30.37 31.27
N TRP A 3 -22.92 -30.06 30.08
CA TRP A 3 -22.17 -29.56 28.94
C TRP A 3 -22.77 -28.20 28.59
N PHE A 4 -22.16 -27.14 29.11
CA PHE A 4 -22.31 -25.81 28.52
C PHE A 4 -20.93 -25.43 27.99
N SER A 5 -20.90 -25.34 26.65
CA SER A 5 -19.75 -25.16 25.79
C SER A 5 -18.88 -23.98 26.23
N ARG A 6 -17.59 -24.26 26.47
CA ARG A 6 -16.51 -23.25 26.46
C ARG A 6 -16.16 -22.79 25.03
N ASP A 7 -16.87 -23.25 24.01
CA ASP A 7 -16.54 -23.01 22.60
C ASP A 7 -17.19 -21.78 21.97
N ASP A 8 -18.22 -21.17 22.59
CA ASP A 8 -18.85 -19.95 22.03
C ASP A 8 -17.97 -18.69 22.15
N ALA A 9 -16.92 -18.72 22.98
CA ALA A 9 -16.03 -17.57 23.18
C ALA A 9 -14.91 -17.45 22.12
N ARG A 10 -14.82 -18.37 21.14
CA ARG A 10 -13.75 -18.36 20.11
C ARG A 10 -14.15 -17.73 18.77
N GLN A 11 -15.39 -17.27 18.58
CA GLN A 11 -15.90 -16.88 17.26
C GLN A 11 -16.13 -15.38 17.02
N GLN A 12 -15.55 -14.50 17.83
CA GLN A 12 -15.50 -13.07 17.50
C GLN A 12 -14.05 -12.56 17.52
N GLN A 13 -13.22 -13.20 16.71
CA GLN A 13 -11.96 -12.58 16.31
C GLN A 13 -12.33 -11.55 15.24
N PRO A 14 -12.02 -10.25 15.40
CA PRO A 14 -12.33 -9.26 14.39
C PRO A 14 -11.68 -9.71 13.08
N SER A 15 -12.49 -9.88 12.05
CA SER A 15 -12.00 -10.23 10.71
C SER A 15 -11.00 -9.17 10.30
N GLY A 16 -9.79 -9.58 9.91
CA GLY A 16 -8.80 -8.67 9.35
C GLY A 16 -9.37 -7.95 8.12
N PRO A 17 -8.76 -6.83 7.70
CA PRO A 17 -9.19 -6.11 6.51
C PRO A 17 -9.19 -7.05 5.31
N THR A 18 -10.18 -6.88 4.43
CA THR A 18 -10.34 -7.74 3.26
C THR A 18 -9.24 -7.42 2.26
N PRO A 19 -8.46 -8.40 1.77
CA PRO A 19 -7.42 -8.14 0.77
C PRO A 19 -7.97 -7.44 -0.46
N GLY A 20 -7.18 -6.52 -1.02
CA GLY A 20 -7.58 -5.75 -2.19
C GLY A 20 -8.63 -4.67 -1.91
N THR A 21 -8.73 -4.21 -0.67
CA THR A 21 -9.43 -2.97 -0.30
C THR A 21 -8.46 -1.90 0.18
N VAL A 22 -8.89 -0.64 0.20
CA VAL A 22 -8.07 0.48 0.72
C VAL A 22 -7.73 0.27 2.20
N GLU A 23 -8.66 -0.31 2.97
CA GLU A 23 -8.46 -0.62 4.39
C GLU A 23 -7.35 -1.66 4.61
N ALA A 24 -7.15 -2.59 3.67
CA ALA A 24 -6.03 -3.53 3.74
C ALA A 24 -4.69 -2.83 3.48
N VAL A 25 -4.65 -1.88 2.54
CA VAL A 25 -3.46 -1.03 2.31
C VAL A 25 -3.14 -0.21 3.55
N GLU A 26 -4.14 0.44 4.16
CA GLU A 26 -3.99 1.21 5.40
C GLU A 26 -3.47 0.34 6.57
N ALA A 27 -4.02 -0.86 6.72
CA ALA A 27 -3.60 -1.79 7.76
C ALA A 27 -2.18 -2.30 7.56
N ALA A 28 -1.70 -2.42 6.32
CA ALA A 28 -0.31 -2.79 6.01
C ALA A 28 0.66 -1.61 6.20
N LEU A 29 0.20 -0.38 5.93
CA LEU A 29 0.99 0.84 6.02
C LEU A 29 1.43 1.17 7.46
N HIS A 30 0.55 0.99 8.44
CA HIS A 30 0.87 1.30 9.85
C HIS A 30 2.07 0.47 10.39
N PRO A 31 2.07 -0.87 10.27
CA PRO A 31 3.24 -1.70 10.58
C PRO A 31 4.47 -1.32 9.77
N TYR A 32 4.30 -1.01 8.48
CA TYR A 32 5.40 -0.61 7.59
C TYR A 32 6.13 0.64 8.09
N VAL A 33 5.41 1.72 8.41
CA VAL A 33 6.00 2.97 8.92
C VAL A 33 6.68 2.75 10.29
N ARG A 34 6.13 1.89 11.14
CA ARG A 34 6.77 1.51 12.40
C ARG A 34 8.05 0.72 12.17
N TRP A 35 8.02 -0.24 11.25
CA TRP A 35 9.17 -1.06 10.89
C TRP A 35 10.29 -0.20 10.28
N LEU A 36 9.98 0.75 9.38
CA LEU A 36 10.99 1.67 8.83
C LEU A 36 11.74 2.44 9.92
N ARG A 37 11.02 2.92 10.95
CA ARG A 37 11.63 3.60 12.09
C ARG A 37 12.59 2.71 12.88
N SER A 38 12.35 1.39 12.89
CA SER A 38 13.20 0.42 13.59
C SER A 38 14.50 0.07 12.84
N LEU A 39 14.59 0.35 11.54
CA LEU A 39 15.77 0.01 10.73
C LEU A 39 17.01 0.83 11.13
N GLY A 40 16.82 2.06 11.62
CA GLY A 40 17.92 2.93 12.06
C GLY A 40 18.99 3.13 10.98
N ALA A 41 20.27 3.08 11.36
CA ALA A 41 21.40 3.24 10.45
C ALA A 41 21.83 1.95 9.72
N GLN A 42 21.03 0.87 9.79
CA GLN A 42 21.39 -0.42 9.20
C GLN A 42 21.27 -0.44 7.67
N VAL A 43 20.50 0.50 7.12
CA VAL A 43 20.18 0.60 5.70
C VAL A 43 20.81 1.88 5.14
N PRO A 44 21.36 1.86 3.91
CA PRO A 44 21.92 3.05 3.27
C PRO A 44 20.90 4.19 3.21
N GLY A 45 21.35 5.43 3.43
CA GLY A 45 20.46 6.60 3.49
C GLY A 45 19.57 6.76 2.25
N ARG A 46 20.11 6.53 1.04
CA ARG A 46 19.33 6.57 -0.20
C ARG A 46 18.22 5.51 -0.24
N ALA A 47 18.47 4.32 0.28
CA ALA A 47 17.46 3.27 0.37
C ALA A 47 16.36 3.65 1.37
N MET A 48 16.74 4.26 2.51
CA MET A 48 15.76 4.77 3.47
C MET A 48 14.86 5.86 2.88
N VAL A 49 15.42 6.76 2.05
CA VAL A 49 14.63 7.77 1.33
C VAL A 49 13.63 7.10 0.38
N LEU A 50 14.04 6.10 -0.40
CA LEU A 50 13.12 5.38 -1.30
C LEU A 50 12.01 4.66 -0.53
N CYS A 51 12.33 4.01 0.59
CA CYS A 51 11.32 3.42 1.46
C CYS A 51 10.34 4.46 1.99
N ARG A 52 10.83 5.64 2.40
CA ARG A 52 9.94 6.71 2.86
C ARG A 52 9.00 7.19 1.75
N LEU A 53 9.53 7.42 0.54
CA LEU A 53 8.73 7.79 -0.62
C LEU A 53 7.66 6.75 -0.96
N ILE A 54 7.99 5.45 -0.90
CA ILE A 54 6.99 4.38 -1.06
C ILE A 54 5.89 4.51 0.01
N GLY A 55 6.25 4.75 1.26
CA GLY A 55 5.30 5.00 2.34
C GLY A 55 4.40 6.21 2.07
N ASP A 56 4.99 7.32 1.59
CA ASP A 56 4.26 8.54 1.28
C ASP A 56 3.25 8.30 0.11
N HIS A 57 3.63 7.56 -0.94
CA HIS A 57 2.69 7.18 -2.03
C HIS A 57 1.53 6.30 -1.54
N LEU A 58 1.77 5.42 -0.57
CA LEU A 58 0.73 4.60 0.04
C LEU A 58 -0.17 5.43 0.95
N GLU A 59 0.39 6.39 1.69
CA GLU A 59 -0.35 7.37 2.48
C GLU A 59 -1.29 8.19 1.55
N ASP A 60 -0.80 8.63 0.39
CA ASP A 60 -1.59 9.35 -0.61
C ASP A 60 -2.78 8.52 -1.13
N VAL A 61 -2.56 7.24 -1.45
CA VAL A 61 -3.65 6.34 -1.89
C VAL A 61 -4.68 6.14 -0.78
N VAL A 62 -4.26 5.93 0.47
CA VAL A 62 -5.18 5.72 1.59
C VAL A 62 -5.99 6.99 1.90
N ALA A 63 -5.37 8.16 1.77
CA ALA A 63 -6.01 9.44 2.01
C ALA A 63 -6.98 9.85 0.87
N ASP A 64 -6.81 9.30 -0.33
CA ASP A 64 -7.63 9.61 -1.50
C ASP A 64 -8.98 8.84 -1.48
N PRO A 65 -10.13 9.53 -1.37
CA PRO A 65 -11.44 8.88 -1.39
C PRO A 65 -11.73 8.09 -2.67
N SER A 66 -11.09 8.46 -3.78
CA SER A 66 -11.26 7.82 -5.07
C SER A 66 -10.48 6.51 -5.22
N ALA A 67 -9.55 6.21 -4.30
CA ALA A 67 -8.77 4.98 -4.32
C ALA A 67 -9.62 3.71 -4.26
N ARG A 68 -10.87 3.82 -3.78
CA ARG A 68 -11.87 2.75 -3.81
C ARG A 68 -12.29 2.34 -5.24
N LEU A 69 -11.99 3.16 -6.24
CA LEU A 69 -12.22 2.89 -7.66
C LEU A 69 -11.05 2.16 -8.31
N LEU A 70 -9.91 2.00 -7.63
CA LEU A 70 -8.81 1.19 -8.12
C LEU A 70 -9.24 -0.27 -8.23
N ASP A 71 -8.67 -0.98 -9.20
CA ASP A 71 -8.92 -2.40 -9.34
C ASP A 71 -8.30 -3.19 -8.17
N VAL A 72 -8.94 -4.31 -7.83
CA VAL A 72 -8.54 -5.19 -6.71
C VAL A 72 -7.07 -5.61 -6.82
N GLN A 73 -6.58 -5.87 -8.03
CA GLN A 73 -5.20 -6.32 -8.23
C GLN A 73 -4.20 -5.20 -7.90
N THR A 74 -4.49 -3.95 -8.27
CA THR A 74 -3.69 -2.79 -7.88
C THR A 74 -3.67 -2.63 -6.35
N LEU A 75 -4.82 -2.73 -5.68
CA LEU A 75 -4.90 -2.63 -4.21
C LEU A 75 -4.12 -3.76 -3.51
N VAL A 76 -4.21 -4.99 -4.00
CA VAL A 76 -3.40 -6.12 -3.50
C VAL A 76 -1.91 -5.85 -3.71
N THR A 77 -1.51 -5.30 -4.85
CA THR A 77 -0.09 -4.98 -5.11
C THR A 77 0.42 -3.90 -4.16
N LEU A 78 -0.38 -2.87 -3.85
CA LEU A 78 -0.02 -1.85 -2.87
C LEU A 78 0.09 -2.42 -1.44
N GLU A 79 -0.87 -3.25 -1.03
CA GLU A 79 -0.83 -3.97 0.24
C GLU A 79 0.45 -4.82 0.36
N ARG A 80 0.77 -5.60 -0.68
CA ARG A 80 1.97 -6.45 -0.71
C ARG A 80 3.27 -5.65 -0.77
N THR A 81 3.22 -4.43 -1.30
CA THR A 81 4.38 -3.53 -1.32
C THR A 81 4.84 -3.19 0.10
N ALA A 82 3.89 -2.81 0.97
CA ALA A 82 4.15 -2.51 2.37
C ALA A 82 4.44 -3.75 3.23
N SER A 83 3.68 -4.83 3.02
CA SER A 83 3.72 -6.02 3.90
C SER A 83 4.82 -7.02 3.56
N ALA A 84 5.27 -7.08 2.30
CA ALA A 84 6.22 -8.10 1.85
C ALA A 84 7.34 -7.54 0.98
N HIS A 85 7.05 -6.85 -0.13
CA HIS A 85 8.07 -6.56 -1.13
C HIS A 85 9.20 -5.67 -0.62
N VAL A 86 8.89 -4.56 0.07
CA VAL A 86 9.94 -3.73 0.68
C VAL A 86 10.64 -4.44 1.84
N PRO A 87 9.92 -5.05 2.81
CA PRO A 87 10.55 -5.84 3.86
C PRO A 87 11.52 -6.92 3.35
N ASP A 88 11.10 -7.72 2.39
CA ASP A 88 11.90 -8.80 1.81
C ASP A 88 13.14 -8.26 1.08
N THR A 89 12.97 -7.17 0.33
CA THR A 89 14.07 -6.50 -0.37
C THR A 89 15.13 -5.98 0.60
N ILE A 90 14.69 -5.35 1.71
CA ILE A 90 15.60 -4.90 2.76
C ILE A 90 16.26 -6.09 3.46
N ASN A 91 15.50 -7.10 3.86
CA ASN A 91 16.03 -8.29 4.54
C ASN A 91 17.08 -9.02 3.69
N ALA A 92 16.83 -9.15 2.38
CA ALA A 92 17.79 -9.72 1.43
C ALA A 92 19.10 -8.90 1.39
N TYR A 93 19.01 -7.57 1.36
CA TYR A 93 20.19 -6.72 1.48
C TYR A 93 20.92 -6.89 2.81
N LEU A 94 20.19 -6.91 3.93
CA LEU A 94 20.79 -7.04 5.25
C LEU A 94 21.56 -8.38 5.38
N ALA A 95 21.05 -9.44 4.76
CA ALA A 95 21.70 -10.76 4.70
C ALA A 95 22.92 -10.79 3.75
N ALA A 96 22.88 -10.04 2.65
CA ALA A 96 23.97 -9.94 1.67
C ALA A 96 24.96 -8.80 1.96
N ARG A 97 24.87 -8.14 3.11
CA ARG A 97 25.66 -6.96 3.43
C ARG A 97 27.15 -7.29 3.44
N GLY A 98 27.93 -6.55 2.64
CA GLY A 98 29.36 -6.80 2.45
C GLY A 98 29.68 -7.52 1.13
N VAL A 99 28.68 -8.04 0.42
CA VAL A 99 28.85 -8.50 -0.97
C VAL A 99 28.94 -7.30 -1.90
N ALA A 100 29.90 -7.33 -2.83
CA ALA A 100 30.07 -6.28 -3.83
C ALA A 100 28.79 -6.09 -4.66
N GLY A 101 28.33 -4.83 -4.80
CA GLY A 101 27.11 -4.49 -5.55
C GLY A 101 25.79 -4.71 -4.81
N ALA A 102 25.78 -5.24 -3.58
CA ALA A 102 24.53 -5.47 -2.83
C ALA A 102 23.75 -4.17 -2.58
N GLN A 103 24.45 -3.06 -2.32
CA GLN A 103 23.81 -1.75 -2.16
C GLN A 103 23.17 -1.25 -3.47
N ASP A 104 23.86 -1.39 -4.60
CA ASP A 104 23.33 -0.92 -5.89
C ASP A 104 22.09 -1.73 -6.30
N MET A 105 22.14 -3.05 -6.08
CA MET A 105 20.99 -3.94 -6.28
C MET A 105 19.81 -3.52 -5.41
N LEU A 106 20.04 -3.24 -4.12
CA LEU A 106 18.99 -2.75 -3.21
C LEU A 106 18.34 -1.47 -3.77
N ILE A 107 19.15 -0.50 -4.16
CA ILE A 107 18.65 0.78 -4.67
C ILE A 107 17.84 0.57 -5.96
N GLN A 108 18.31 -0.27 -6.87
CA GLN A 108 17.60 -0.59 -8.11
C GLN A 108 16.23 -1.24 -7.83
N GLN A 109 16.18 -2.20 -6.92
CA GLN A 109 14.93 -2.89 -6.55
C GLN A 109 13.95 -1.93 -5.89
N LEU A 110 14.40 -1.13 -4.92
CA LEU A 110 13.55 -0.13 -4.26
C LEU A 110 13.05 0.95 -5.23
N THR A 111 13.87 1.35 -6.21
CA THR A 111 13.45 2.31 -7.25
C THR A 111 12.33 1.72 -8.11
N THR A 112 12.44 0.44 -8.49
CA THR A 112 11.39 -0.26 -9.23
C THR A 112 10.08 -0.32 -8.43
N ILE A 113 10.17 -0.65 -7.14
CA ILE A 113 9.00 -0.71 -6.25
C ILE A 113 8.36 0.68 -6.09
N GLU A 114 9.18 1.71 -5.91
CA GLU A 114 8.72 3.11 -5.82
C GLU A 114 7.97 3.53 -7.08
N HIS A 115 8.46 3.18 -8.27
CA HIS A 115 7.77 3.48 -9.53
C HIS A 115 6.40 2.79 -9.65
N VAL A 116 6.28 1.55 -9.14
CA VAL A 116 5.01 0.83 -9.14
C VAL A 116 4.02 1.51 -8.19
N ALA A 117 4.46 1.87 -6.98
CA ALA A 117 3.62 2.56 -5.99
C ALA A 117 3.16 3.94 -6.48
N SER A 118 4.08 4.76 -7.02
CA SER A 118 3.76 6.09 -7.54
C SER A 118 2.81 6.04 -8.74
N SER A 119 2.99 5.07 -9.64
CA SER A 119 2.10 4.86 -10.78
C SER A 119 0.68 4.47 -10.35
N ALA A 120 0.54 3.63 -9.31
CA ALA A 120 -0.76 3.29 -8.75
C ALA A 120 -1.43 4.48 -8.07
N ALA A 121 -0.68 5.28 -7.28
CA ALA A 121 -1.19 6.51 -6.67
C ALA A 121 -1.69 7.49 -7.73
N ARG A 122 -0.93 7.69 -8.81
CA ARG A 122 -1.34 8.57 -9.90
C ARG A 122 -2.58 8.08 -10.64
N ARG A 123 -2.70 6.77 -10.88
CA ARG A 123 -3.91 6.17 -11.49
C ARG A 123 -5.16 6.36 -10.63
N SER A 124 -5.03 6.41 -9.30
CA SER A 124 -6.15 6.74 -8.40
C SER A 124 -6.71 8.11 -8.74
N ILE A 125 -5.83 9.11 -8.81
CA ILE A 125 -6.17 10.50 -9.11
C ILE A 125 -6.79 10.63 -10.50
N ASP A 126 -6.23 9.96 -11.51
CA ASP A 126 -6.75 9.99 -12.89
C ASP A 126 -8.16 9.38 -12.95
N ASN A 127 -8.40 8.23 -12.30
CA ASN A 127 -9.73 7.61 -12.24
C ASN A 127 -10.76 8.50 -11.51
N ALA A 128 -10.34 9.20 -10.45
CA ALA A 128 -11.19 10.16 -9.74
C ALA A 128 -11.69 11.25 -10.68
N ARG A 129 -10.76 11.80 -11.47
CA ARG A 129 -11.03 12.87 -12.43
C ARG A 129 -11.99 12.40 -13.50
N ASP A 130 -11.75 11.24 -14.10
CA ASP A 130 -12.61 10.67 -15.14
C ASP A 130 -14.05 10.45 -14.61
N ALA A 131 -14.19 9.97 -13.37
CA ALA A 131 -15.50 9.80 -12.74
C ALA A 131 -16.24 11.14 -12.55
N LEU A 132 -15.53 12.20 -12.17
CA LEU A 132 -16.10 13.55 -12.02
C LEU A 132 -16.50 14.15 -13.38
N GLU A 133 -15.68 13.96 -14.42
CA GLU A 133 -15.98 14.43 -15.79
C GLU A 133 -17.26 13.76 -16.32
N ILE A 134 -17.42 12.44 -16.12
CA ILE A 134 -18.65 11.71 -16.51
C ILE A 134 -19.88 12.22 -15.73
N GLN A 135 -19.75 12.44 -14.42
CA GLN A 135 -20.85 12.96 -13.60
C GLN A 135 -21.25 14.39 -14.03
N GLY A 136 -20.27 15.24 -14.34
CA GLY A 136 -20.51 16.59 -14.86
C GLY A 136 -21.27 16.57 -16.19
N ALA A 137 -20.80 15.76 -17.15
CA ALA A 137 -21.46 15.60 -18.44
C ALA A 137 -22.92 15.12 -18.30
N PHE A 138 -23.18 14.19 -17.39
CA PHE A 138 -24.54 13.70 -17.13
C PHE A 138 -25.46 14.77 -16.52
N LEU A 139 -24.94 15.63 -15.65
CA LEU A 139 -25.71 16.75 -15.07
C LEU A 139 -26.02 17.81 -16.12
N GLU A 140 -25.05 18.14 -16.99
CA GLU A 140 -25.27 19.05 -18.12
C GLU A 140 -26.31 18.51 -19.10
N GLU A 141 -26.27 17.21 -19.43
CA GLU A 141 -27.29 16.59 -20.27
C GLU A 141 -28.68 16.68 -19.63
N LYS A 142 -28.79 16.39 -18.33
CA LYS A 142 -30.09 16.37 -17.62
C LYS A 142 -30.68 17.75 -17.33
N PHE A 143 -29.86 18.77 -17.11
CA PHE A 143 -30.33 20.08 -16.62
C PHE A 143 -29.91 21.27 -17.48
N GLY A 144 -29.04 21.07 -18.47
CA GLY A 144 -28.51 22.13 -19.34
C GLY A 144 -29.39 22.49 -20.54
N HIS A 145 -30.51 21.79 -20.75
CA HIS A 145 -31.50 22.10 -21.80
C HIS A 145 -32.73 22.83 -21.23
N GLY A 146 -32.50 24.00 -20.63
CA GLY A 146 -33.55 24.93 -20.17
C GLY A 146 -33.65 26.15 -21.07
#